data_AF-A0AAU6R114-F1
#
_entry.id   AF-A0AAU6R114-F1
#
_cell.length_a   1.000
_cell.length_b   1.000
_cell.length_c   1.000
_cell.angle_alpha   90.00
_cell.angle_beta   90.00
_cell.angle_gamma   90.00
#
_symmetry.space_group_name_H-M   'P 1'
#
loop_
_entity.id
_entity.type
_entity.pdbx_description
1 polymer ?
#
loop_
_entity_poly.entity_id
_entity_poly.type
_entity_poly.pdbx_seq_one_letter_code
_entity_poly.pdbx_strand_id
1 'polypeptide(L)'
;MIRQSATGTAWSMAAGRQRERRARQSGQPYLTVASKRVAFSICYEDFQWWPNWRLLIERSNVLVGMSNGWVNTDLAIDATQRQSVESIARLIGVPLLRAANR
;
A
#
# COMPACT_ATOMS: atom_id res chain seq x y z
N MET A 1 -19.66 27.85 -8.22
CA MET A 1 -20.73 27.10 -7.54
C MET A 1 -21.27 26.08 -8.53
N ILE A 2 -20.89 24.81 -8.41
CA ILE A 2 -21.41 23.71 -9.23
C ILE A 2 -21.87 22.63 -8.27
N ARG A 3 -23.17 22.36 -8.29
CA ARG A 3 -23.88 21.41 -7.43
C ARG A 3 -23.88 20.07 -8.14
N GLN A 4 -23.18 19.07 -7.60
CA GLN A 4 -23.34 17.69 -8.05
C GLN A 4 -24.32 16.99 -7.09
N SER A 5 -25.49 16.67 -7.62
CA SER A 5 -26.43 15.73 -7.03
C SER A 5 -26.08 14.34 -7.54
N ALA A 6 -25.60 13.46 -6.66
CA ALA A 6 -25.46 12.04 -6.94
C ALA A 6 -26.40 11.27 -6.01
N THR A 7 -27.60 11.00 -6.51
CA THR A 7 -28.53 10.02 -5.97
C THR A 7 -27.94 8.64 -6.23
N GLY A 8 -27.32 8.04 -5.22
CA GLY A 8 -26.75 6.70 -5.27
C GLY A 8 -26.75 6.12 -3.86
N THR A 9 -27.60 5.12 -3.67
CA THR A 9 -27.98 4.47 -2.41
C THR A 9 -26.85 4.22 -1.42
N ALA A 10 -27.14 4.59 -0.17
CA ALA A 10 -26.37 4.37 1.04
C ALA A 10 -25.80 2.95 1.13
N TRP A 11 -24.48 2.85 1.20
CA TRP A 11 -23.83 1.68 1.76
C TRP A 11 -24.17 1.62 3.25
N SER A 12 -25.09 0.72 3.60
CA SER A 12 -25.40 0.36 4.98
C SER A 12 -24.14 -0.13 5.69
N MET A 13 -23.62 0.64 6.63
CA MET A 13 -22.60 0.19 7.59
C MET A 13 -23.24 -0.72 8.65
N ALA A 14 -23.78 -1.85 8.23
CA ALA A 14 -24.14 -2.93 9.13
C ALA A 14 -23.04 -4.00 9.12
N ALA A 15 -21.82 -3.59 9.44
CA ALA A 15 -20.71 -4.51 9.74
C ALA A 15 -20.30 -4.29 11.20
N GLY A 16 -20.70 -5.27 12.03
CA GLY A 16 -20.28 -5.54 13.41
C GLY A 16 -19.55 -4.45 14.18
N ARG A 17 -20.17 -4.00 15.28
CA ARG A 17 -19.48 -3.34 16.40
C ARG A 17 -18.51 -4.33 17.08
N GLN A 18 -17.36 -4.59 16.46
CA GLN A 18 -16.24 -5.21 17.16
C GLN A 18 -15.57 -4.14 18.01
N ARG A 19 -15.71 -4.25 19.33
CA ARG A 19 -15.02 -3.41 20.30
C ARG A 19 -13.53 -3.71 20.25
N GLU A 20 -12.77 -2.89 19.53
CA GLU A 20 -11.31 -2.94 19.55
C GLU A 20 -10.79 -2.41 20.89
N ARG A 21 -10.59 -3.30 21.87
CA ARG A 21 -9.64 -3.05 22.96
C ARG A 21 -8.24 -3.23 22.39
N ARG A 22 -7.73 -2.21 21.69
CA ARG A 22 -6.36 -2.23 21.17
C ARG A 22 -5.41 -1.91 22.32
N ALA A 23 -4.89 -2.95 22.97
CA ALA A 23 -3.61 -2.83 23.65
C ALA A 23 -2.62 -2.26 22.61
N ARG A 24 -1.95 -1.16 22.93
CA ARG A 24 -0.89 -0.59 22.09
C ARG A 24 0.27 -1.59 22.08
N GLN A 25 0.17 -2.62 21.24
CA GLN A 25 1.32 -3.43 20.89
C GLN A 25 2.29 -2.50 20.17
N SER A 26 3.48 -2.37 20.74
CA SER A 26 4.61 -1.64 20.19
C SER A 26 5.10 -2.38 18.95
N GLY A 27 4.43 -2.13 17.83
CA GLY A 27 4.64 -2.79 16.55
C GLY A 27 3.30 -2.85 15.84
N GLN A 28 3.15 -2.19 14.69
CA GLN A 28 2.00 -2.41 13.82
C GLN A 28 2.33 -3.64 12.98
N PRO A 29 1.81 -4.84 13.31
CA PRO A 29 2.12 -6.04 12.55
C PRO A 29 1.58 -5.90 11.12
N TYR A 30 2.24 -6.56 10.16
CA TYR A 30 1.70 -6.64 8.80
C TYR A 30 0.28 -7.19 8.78
N LEU A 31 -0.56 -6.58 7.94
CA LEU A 31 -1.89 -7.10 7.66
C LEU A 31 -1.78 -8.52 7.09
N THR A 32 -2.60 -9.43 7.60
CA THR A 32 -2.68 -10.78 7.05
C THR A 32 -3.93 -10.92 6.18
N VAL A 33 -3.73 -11.26 4.91
CA VAL A 33 -4.81 -11.49 3.93
C VAL A 33 -4.65 -12.89 3.38
N ALA A 34 -5.70 -13.72 3.43
CA ALA A 34 -5.64 -15.12 2.98
C ALA A 34 -4.41 -15.89 3.52
N SER A 35 -4.13 -15.72 4.82
CA SER A 35 -2.97 -16.32 5.51
C SER A 35 -1.59 -15.89 4.98
N LYS A 36 -1.49 -14.78 4.26
CA LYS A 36 -0.23 -14.15 3.82
C LYS A 36 -0.02 -12.83 4.54
N ARG A 37 1.19 -12.60 5.08
CA ARG A 37 1.61 -11.28 5.59
C ARG A 37 1.88 -10.36 4.43
N VAL A 38 1.07 -9.30 4.32
CA VAL A 38 1.11 -8.35 3.23
C VAL A 38 1.82 -7.08 3.68
N ALA A 39 2.87 -6.73 2.96
CA ALA A 39 3.51 -5.44 3.05
C ALA A 39 2.93 -4.48 2.03
N PHE A 40 2.86 -3.19 2.39
CA PHE A 40 2.41 -2.14 1.48
C PHE A 40 3.52 -1.11 1.28
N SER A 41 3.61 -0.60 0.05
CA SER A 41 4.39 0.59 -0.28
C SER A 41 3.54 1.52 -1.15
N ILE A 42 3.41 2.77 -0.74
CA ILE A 42 2.51 3.75 -1.33
C ILE A 42 3.30 4.85 -2.04
N CYS A 43 3.25 4.84 -3.37
CA CYS A 43 3.72 5.87 -4.28
C CYS A 43 5.13 6.37 -3.91
N TYR A 44 5.23 7.50 -3.22
CA TYR A 44 6.49 8.10 -2.79
C TYR A 44 7.34 7.17 -1.88
N GLU A 45 6.70 6.25 -1.16
CA GLU A 45 7.40 5.27 -0.31
C GLU A 45 8.26 4.29 -1.11
N ASP A 46 7.97 4.09 -2.40
CA ASP A 46 8.78 3.24 -3.28
C ASP A 46 10.24 3.73 -3.34
N PHE A 47 10.48 5.04 -3.13
CA PHE A 47 11.82 5.65 -3.18
C PHE A 47 12.56 5.66 -1.84
N GLN A 48 11.89 5.36 -0.72
CA GLN A 48 12.45 5.56 0.61
C GLN A 48 12.96 4.26 1.21
N TRP A 49 14.17 4.25 1.77
CA TRP A 49 14.66 3.08 2.49
C TRP A 49 14.01 2.90 3.88
N TRP A 50 13.78 4.02 4.59
CA TRP A 50 13.30 4.02 5.97
C TRP A 50 11.96 3.30 6.23
N PRO A 51 10.94 3.33 5.37
CA PRO A 51 9.75 2.50 5.57
C PRO A 51 9.99 1.02 5.17
N ASN A 52 10.95 0.76 4.29
CA ASN A 52 11.14 -0.56 3.67
C ASN A 52 12.07 -1.51 4.45
N TRP A 53 12.93 -1.04 5.36
CA TRP A 53 13.80 -1.95 6.14
C TRP A 53 13.01 -2.97 6.99
N ARG A 54 11.80 -2.60 7.47
CA ARG A 54 10.95 -3.51 8.24
C ARG A 54 10.54 -4.74 7.45
N LEU A 55 10.46 -4.64 6.11
CA LEU A 55 10.14 -5.76 5.24
C LEU A 55 11.15 -6.90 5.36
N LEU A 56 12.43 -6.55 5.60
CA LEU A 56 13.50 -7.52 5.79
C LEU A 56 13.43 -8.23 7.15
N ILE A 57 12.95 -7.54 8.18
CA ILE A 57 12.97 -8.06 9.56
C ILE A 57 11.68 -8.81 9.89
N GLU A 58 10.53 -8.22 9.57
CA GLU A 58 9.21 -8.75 9.89
C GLU A 58 8.74 -9.81 8.87
N ARG A 59 9.53 -10.07 7.81
CA ARG A 59 9.37 -11.15 6.82
C ARG A 59 7.95 -11.22 6.25
N SER A 60 7.61 -10.28 5.37
CA SER A 60 6.37 -10.36 4.58
C SER A 60 6.41 -11.54 3.59
N ASN A 61 5.25 -11.94 3.09
CA ASN A 61 5.13 -12.96 2.04
C ASN A 61 4.95 -12.35 0.66
N VAL A 62 4.50 -11.10 0.58
CA VAL A 62 4.23 -10.36 -0.65
C VAL A 62 4.36 -8.86 -0.38
N LEU A 63 4.90 -8.13 -1.34
CA LEU A 63 4.89 -6.67 -1.35
C LEU A 63 3.79 -6.19 -2.29
N VAL A 64 2.93 -5.30 -1.79
CA VAL A 64 1.88 -4.64 -2.57
C VAL A 64 2.29 -3.18 -2.78
N GLY A 65 2.65 -2.84 -4.02
CA GLY A 65 2.93 -1.47 -4.43
C GLY A 65 1.68 -0.80 -4.98
N MET A 66 1.40 0.42 -4.55
CA MET A 66 0.31 1.24 -5.10
C MET A 66 0.82 2.61 -5.53
N SER A 67 0.49 3.06 -6.75
CA SER A 67 0.91 4.38 -7.23
C SER A 67 -0.20 5.12 -7.99
N ASN A 68 -0.07 6.45 -8.02
CA ASN A 68 -0.94 7.34 -8.79
C ASN A 68 -0.07 8.29 -9.62
N GLY A 69 -0.06 8.10 -10.95
CA GLY A 69 0.82 8.79 -11.89
C GLY A 69 0.42 10.23 -12.23
N TRP A 70 -0.24 10.94 -11.31
CA TRP A 70 -0.83 12.27 -11.56
C TRP A 70 0.20 13.40 -11.81
N VAL A 71 1.50 13.22 -11.53
CA VAL A 71 2.54 14.28 -11.59
C VAL A 71 3.63 14.06 -12.66
N ASN A 72 3.31 13.65 -13.89
CA ASN A 72 4.36 12.99 -14.70
C ASN A 72 4.55 13.42 -16.17
N THR A 73 4.02 14.55 -16.64
CA THR A 73 4.05 14.82 -18.08
C THR A 73 5.47 14.91 -18.68
N ASP A 74 6.48 15.35 -17.91
CA ASP A 74 7.84 15.60 -18.44
C ASP A 74 9.00 14.92 -17.68
N LEU A 75 8.70 14.00 -16.75
CA LEU A 75 9.73 13.36 -15.91
C LEU A 75 9.60 11.84 -15.89
N ALA A 76 10.73 11.13 -15.82
CA ALA A 76 10.79 9.67 -15.74
C ALA A 76 10.41 9.11 -14.34
N ILE A 77 9.57 9.82 -13.58
CA ILE A 77 9.20 9.48 -12.20
C ILE A 77 8.53 8.12 -12.15
N ASP A 78 7.54 7.85 -13.02
CA ASP A 78 6.83 6.56 -13.03
C ASP A 78 7.74 5.37 -13.29
N ALA A 79 8.65 5.51 -14.26
CA ALA A 79 9.61 4.47 -14.59
C ALA A 79 10.58 4.23 -13.42
N THR A 80 11.09 5.30 -12.83
CA THR A 80 12.00 5.23 -11.67
C THR A 80 11.31 4.63 -10.46
N GLN A 81 10.07 5.03 -10.19
CA GLN A 81 9.26 4.54 -9.07
C GLN A 81 9.01 3.04 -9.21
N ARG A 82 8.58 2.60 -10.40
CA ARG A 82 8.40 1.18 -10.70
C ARG A 82 9.69 0.40 -10.49
N GLN A 83 10.81 0.87 -11.03
CA GLN A 83 12.11 0.21 -10.88
C GLN A 83 12.54 0.13 -9.41
N SER A 84 12.27 1.18 -8.63
CA SER A 84 12.62 1.22 -7.21
C SER A 84 11.89 0.15 -6.41
N VAL A 85 10.56 0.06 -6.55
CA VAL A 85 9.77 -0.97 -5.82
C VAL A 85 10.10 -2.40 -6.27
N GLU A 86 10.39 -2.59 -7.57
CA GLU A 86 10.81 -3.89 -8.09
C GLU A 86 12.15 -4.30 -7.47
N SER A 87 13.07 -3.34 -7.30
CA SER A 87 14.38 -3.57 -6.68
C SER A 87 14.23 -3.92 -5.20
N ILE A 88 13.33 -3.25 -4.48
CA ILE A 88 13.00 -3.56 -3.09
C ILE A 88 12.43 -4.99 -2.97
N ALA A 89 11.44 -5.35 -3.79
CA ALA A 89 10.86 -6.69 -3.79
C ALA A 89 11.91 -7.79 -4.06
N ARG A 90 12.80 -7.55 -5.03
CA ARG A 90 13.93 -8.44 -5.33
C ARG A 90 14.90 -8.56 -4.15
N LEU A 91 15.24 -7.45 -3.49
CA LEU A 91 16.13 -7.43 -2.32
C LEU A 91 15.58 -8.24 -1.15
N ILE A 92 14.26 -8.18 -0.93
CA ILE A 92 13.59 -8.90 0.17
C ILE A 92 13.28 -10.36 -0.23
N GLY A 93 13.30 -10.68 -1.53
CA GLY A 93 13.02 -12.02 -2.04
C GLY A 93 11.53 -12.39 -2.01
N VAL A 94 10.65 -11.42 -2.22
CA VAL A 94 9.18 -11.62 -2.22
C VAL A 94 8.54 -11.19 -3.53
N PRO A 95 7.42 -11.79 -3.95
CA PRO A 95 6.67 -11.32 -5.11
C PRO A 95 6.13 -9.90 -4.91
N LEU A 96 6.08 -9.14 -6.01
CA LEU A 96 5.47 -7.81 -6.07
C LEU A 96 4.12 -7.86 -6.79
N LEU A 97 3.06 -7.43 -6.12
CA LEU A 97 1.79 -7.07 -6.73
C LEU A 97 1.74 -5.54 -6.86
N ARG A 98 1.59 -5.00 -8.07
CA ARG A 98 1.55 -3.54 -8.26
C ARG A 98 0.26 -3.10 -8.94
N ALA A 99 -0.38 -2.08 -8.37
CA ALA A 99 -1.47 -1.34 -8.99
C ALA A 99 -1.04 0.12 -9.20
N ALA A 100 -1.21 0.63 -10.41
CA ALA A 100 -0.86 2.01 -10.75
C ALA A 100 -2.04 2.66 -11.49
N ASN A 101 -2.53 3.77 -10.96
CA ASN A 101 -3.40 4.66 -11.73
C ASN A 101 -2.53 5.47 -12.70
N ARG A 102 -2.94 5.53 -13.97
CA ARG A 102 -2.23 6.20 -15.06
C ARG A 102 -3.21 7.03 -15.87
#